data_AF-A0A1Y1Q2M8-F1
#
_entry.id   AF-A0A1Y1Q2M8-F1
#
_cell.length_a   1.000
_cell.length_b   1.000
_cell.length_c   1.000
_cell.angle_alpha   90.00
_cell.angle_beta   90.00
_cell.angle_gamma   90.00
#
_symmetry.space_group_name_H-M   'P 1'
#
loop_
_entity.id
_entity.type
_entity.pdbx_description
1 polymer ?
#
loop_
_entity_poly.entity_id
_entity_poly.type
_entity_poly.pdbx_seq_one_letter_code
_entity_poly.pdbx_strand_id
1 'polypeptide(L)' 'MIPTTLQINAIWDDEAKVWVATSEDILGLVTEAETQCH' A
#
# COMPACT_ATOMS: atom_id res chain seq x y z
N MET A 1 -15.93 5.74 -19.20
CA MET A 1 -14.97 6.08 -18.13
C MET A 1 -13.62 5.51 -18.50
N ILE A 2 -12.55 6.27 -18.31
CA ILE A 2 -11.18 5.82 -18.54
C ILE A 2 -10.64 5.36 -17.17
N PRO A 3 -10.04 4.16 -17.05
CA PRO A 3 -9.51 3.71 -15.77
C PRO A 3 -8.29 4.53 -15.37
N THR A 4 -8.27 4.96 -14.10
CA THR A 4 -7.10 5.61 -13.50
C THR A 4 -6.16 4.54 -12.97
N THR A 5 -4.90 4.58 -13.38
CA THR A 5 -3.84 3.76 -12.77
C THR A 5 -3.28 4.52 -11.58
N LEU A 6 -3.13 3.85 -10.44
CA LEU A 6 -2.55 4.41 -9.22
C LEU A 6 -1.32 3.59 -8.86
N GLN A 7 -0.25 4.27 -8.47
CA GLN A 7 0.97 3.63 -8.03
C GLN A 7 0.93 3.43 -6.51
N ILE A 8 1.05 2.17 -6.09
CA ILE A 8 1.08 1.78 -4.67
C ILE A 8 2.48 1.28 -4.32
N ASN A 9 3.07 1.87 -3.28
CA ASN A 9 4.32 1.42 -2.69
C ASN A 9 3.99 0.49 -1.52
N ALA A 10 4.41 -0.77 -1.60
CA ALA A 10 4.24 -1.74 -0.52
C ALA A 10 5.62 -2.15 0.01
N ILE A 11 5.87 -1.91 1.30
CA ILE A 11 7.11 -2.26 1.99
C ILE A 11 6.81 -3.20 3.15
N TRP A 12 7.70 -4.15 3.40
CA TRP A 12 7.62 -5.00 4.59
C TRP A 12 8.25 -4.29 5.77
N ASP A 13 7.50 -4.16 6.86
CA ASP A 13 8.02 -3.74 8.16
C ASP A 13 8.35 -5.00 8.98
N ASP A 14 9.65 -5.23 9.23
CA ASP A 14 10.13 -6.42 9.93
C ASP A 14 9.87 -6.38 11.44
N GLU A 15 9.80 -5.18 12.03
CA GLU A 15 9.53 -5.01 13.46
C GLU A 15 8.06 -5.32 13.76
N ALA A 16 7.16 -4.77 12.95
CA ALA A 16 5.73 -4.98 13.09
C ALA A 16 5.23 -6.27 12.42
N LYS A 17 6.03 -6.87 11.53
CA LYS A 17 5.68 -8.05 10.72
C LYS A 17 4.42 -7.85 9.89
N VAL A 18 4.31 -6.68 9.27
CA VAL A 18 3.21 -6.31 8.39
C VAL A 18 3.74 -5.66 7.11
N TRP A 19 2.96 -5.76 6.05
CA TRP A 19 3.11 -4.95 4.85
C TRP A 19 2.48 -3.59 5.09
N VAL A 20 3.20 -2.52 4.77
CA VAL A 20 2.71 -1.14 4.80
C VAL A 20 2.56 -0.65 3.36
N ALA A 21 1.36 -0.24 2.99
CA ALA A 21 1.03 0.31 1.69
C ALA A 21 0.81 1.82 1.75
N THR A 22 1.50 2.57 0.88
CA THR A 22 1.38 4.03 0.74
C THR A 22 1.27 4.43 -0.73
N SER A 23 0.75 5.63 -1.01
CA SER A 23 0.70 6.20 -2.36
C SER A 23 0.77 7.72 -2.32
N GLU A 24 1.48 8.31 -3.27
CA GLU A 24 1.49 9.77 -3.49
C GLU A 24 0.28 10.23 -4.33
N ASP A 25 -0.33 9.32 -5.09
CA ASP A 25 -1.52 9.61 -5.90
C ASP A 25 -2.77 9.80 -5.03
N ILE A 26 -2.75 9.24 -3.81
CA ILE A 26 -3.84 9.36 -2.83
C ILE A 26 -3.27 9.95 -1.54
N LEU A 27 -3.48 11.24 -1.33
CA LEU A 27 -3.07 11.93 -0.11
C LEU A 27 -3.67 11.24 1.12
N GLY A 28 -2.80 10.82 2.04
CA GLY A 28 -3.21 10.17 3.29
C GLY A 28 -3.50 8.67 3.16
N LEU A 29 -3.22 8.04 2.01
CA LEU A 29 -3.27 6.58 1.91
C LEU A 29 -2.10 5.97 2.68
N VAL A 30 -2.41 5.39 3.84
CA VAL A 30 -1.53 4.52 4.61
C VAL A 30 -2.39 3.39 5.17
N THR A 31 -2.02 2.14 4.89
CA THR A 31 -2.71 0.96 5.43
C THR A 31 -1.75 -0.19 5.61
N GLU A 32 -2.08 -1.15 6.47
CA GLU A 32 -1.23 -2.27 6.84
C GLU A 32 -1.97 -3.61 6.75
N ALA A 33 -1.22 -4.69 6.49
CA ALA A 33 -1.76 -6.05 6.49
C ALA A 33 -0.68 -7.08 6.81
N GLU A 34 -1.04 -8.17 7.50
CA GLU A 34 -0.11 -9.27 7.81
C GLU A 34 0.42 -9.99 6.56
N THR A 35 -0.35 -9.99 5.47
CA THR A 35 -0.01 -10.64 4.20
C THR A 35 -0.40 -9.76 3.03
N GLN A 36 0.31 -9.90 1.90
CA GLN A 36 -0.18 -9.38 0.62
C GLN A 36 -1.27 -10.33 0.12
N CYS A 37 -2.50 -9.83 -0.01
CA CYS A 37 -3.52 -10.56 -0.77
C CYS A 37 -3.15 -10.52 -2.26
N HIS A 38 -3.07 -11.72 -2.86
CA HIS A 38 -2.93 -11.89 -4.30
C HIS A 38 -4.27 -11.66 -5.02
#